data_AF-A0A6C0E6N8-F1
#
_entry.id   AF-A0A6C0E6N8-F1
#
_cell.length_a   1.000
_cell.length_b   1.000
_cell.length_c   1.000
_cell.angle_alpha   90.00
_cell.angle_beta   90.00
_cell.angle_gamma   90.00
#
_symmetry.space_group_name_H-M   'P 1'
#
loop_
_entity.id
_entity.type
_entity.pdbx_description
1 polymer ?
#
loop_
_entity_poly.entity_id
_entity_poly.type
_entity_poly.pdbx_seq_one_letter_code
_entity_poly.pdbx_strand_id
1 'polypeptide(L)' 'MKSLILLLLVIAIMMITTGYHQKLQTSFKQEKIIEYRYIPRSYIEEQMEPVNLQKSFSDMFQKDNIFIGRN' A
#
# COMPACT_ATOMS: atom_id res chain seq x y z
N MET A 1 -11.72 0.08 49.71
CA MET A 1 -12.12 1.09 48.69
C MET A 1 -10.94 1.71 47.96
N LYS A 2 -9.91 2.25 48.66
CA LYS A 2 -8.74 2.88 48.04
C LYS A 2 -7.95 1.99 47.05
N SER A 3 -7.78 0.70 47.40
CA SER A 3 -7.11 -0.28 46.53
C SER A 3 -7.91 -0.62 45.25
N LEU A 4 -9.25 -0.62 45.34
CA LEU A 4 -10.11 -0.89 44.18
C LEU A 4 -10.12 0.28 43.19
N ILE A 5 -10.03 1.50 43.69
CA ILE A 5 -9.82 2.71 42.86
C ILE A 5 -8.46 2.68 42.17
N LEU A 6 -7.41 2.26 42.88
CA LEU A 6 -6.07 2.09 42.30
C LEU A 6 -6.06 1.04 41.17
N LEU A 7 -6.75 -0.09 41.39
CA LEU A 7 -6.88 -1.15 40.39
C LEU A 7 -7.58 -0.64 39.12
N LEU A 8 -8.70 0.07 39.28
CA LEU A 8 -9.43 0.66 38.15
C LEU A 8 -8.60 1.70 37.41
N LEU A 9 -7.81 2.50 38.11
CA LEU A 9 -6.89 3.47 37.51
C LEU A 9 -5.86 2.77 36.61
N VAL A 10 -5.25 1.68 37.09
CA VAL A 10 -4.26 0.92 36.32
C VAL A 10 -4.89 0.30 35.07
N ILE A 11 -6.08 -0.29 35.20
CA ILE A 11 -6.81 -0.87 34.07
C ILE A 11 -7.16 0.21 33.03
N ALA A 12 -7.62 1.38 33.47
CA ALA A 12 -7.94 2.50 32.58
C ALA A 12 -6.71 2.97 31.79
N ILE A 13 -5.56 3.12 32.46
CA ILE A 13 -4.30 3.52 31.80
C ILE A 13 -3.87 2.46 30.78
N MET A 14 -3.99 1.17 31.11
CA MET A 14 -3.70 0.07 30.16
C MET A 14 -4.62 0.10 28.92
N MET A 15 -5.91 0.38 29.10
CA MET A 15 -6.85 0.46 27.97
C MET A 15 -6.57 1.67 27.08
N ILE A 16 -6.24 2.83 27.66
CA ILE A 16 -5.90 4.04 26.90
C ILE A 16 -4.63 3.83 26.08
N THR A 17 -3.59 3.27 26.69
CA THR A 17 -2.29 3.05 26.03
C THR A 17 -2.38 2.02 24.91
N THR A 18 -3.10 0.92 25.11
CA THR A 18 -3.31 -0.10 24.07
C THR A 18 -4.13 0.45 22.88
N GLY A 19 -5.21 1.19 23.15
CA GLY A 19 -6.01 1.84 22.10
C GLY A 19 -5.22 2.87 21.30
N TYR A 20 -4.38 3.68 21.96
CA TYR A 20 -3.50 4.64 21.27
C TYR A 20 -2.46 3.94 20.39
N HIS A 21 -1.84 2.87 20.90
CA HIS A 21 -0.86 2.10 20.15
C HIS A 21 -1.49 1.43 18.91
N GLN A 22 -2.68 0.85 19.06
CA GLN A 22 -3.40 0.24 17.94
C GLN A 22 -3.76 1.28 16.85
N LYS A 23 -4.18 2.48 17.25
CA LYS A 23 -4.46 3.59 16.32
C LYS A 23 -3.22 4.04 15.55
N LEU A 24 -2.06 4.09 16.20
CA LEU A 24 -0.80 4.40 15.53
C LEU A 24 -0.46 3.31 14.50
N GLN A 25 -0.53 2.04 14.89
CA GLN A 25 -0.23 0.94 13.97
C GLN A 25 -1.15 0.93 12.75
N THR A 26 -2.45 1.23 12.90
CA THR A 26 -3.36 1.32 11.74
C THR A 26 -3.11 2.55 10.88
N SER A 27 -2.69 3.67 11.48
CA SER A 27 -2.35 4.89 10.73
C SER A 27 -1.08 4.73 9.89
N PHE A 28 -0.09 3.95 10.36
CA PHE A 28 1.12 3.64 9.60
C PHE A 28 0.92 2.55 8.54
N LYS A 29 -0.19 1.81 8.59
CA LYS A 29 -0.63 0.90 7.51
C LYS A 29 -1.28 1.64 6.33
N GLN A 30 -1.07 2.95 6.19
CA GLN A 30 -1.44 3.68 4.99
C GLN A 30 -0.98 2.91 3.75
N GLU A 31 -1.95 2.56 2.91
CA GLU A 31 -1.73 1.76 1.71
C GLU A 31 -0.62 2.40 0.89
N LYS A 32 0.41 1.63 0.57
CA LYS A 32 1.50 2.09 -0.29
C LYS A 32 0.90 2.44 -1.65
N ILE A 33 0.65 3.72 -1.89
CA ILE A 33 0.18 4.21 -3.18
C ILE A 33 1.35 4.07 -4.15
N ILE A 34 1.27 3.09 -5.06
CA ILE A 34 2.25 2.91 -6.13
C ILE A 34 1.85 3.83 -7.27
N GLU A 35 2.58 4.93 -7.46
CA GLU A 35 2.40 5.83 -8.61
C GLU A 35 3.23 5.35 -9.81
N TYR A 36 2.55 5.00 -10.90
CA TYR A 36 3.23 4.77 -12.18
C TYR A 36 3.35 6.11 -12.90
N ARG A 37 4.59 6.53 -13.18
CA ARG A 37 4.88 7.72 -13.98
C ARG A 37 5.38 7.30 -15.35
N TYR A 38 4.74 7.82 -16.40
CA TYR A 38 5.22 7.64 -17.76
C TYR A 38 6.46 8.53 -17.97
N ILE A 39 7.57 7.91 -18.40
CA ILE A 39 8.77 8.63 -18.83
C ILE A 39 8.71 8.68 -20.36
N PRO A 40 8.58 9.87 -20.97
CA PRO A 40 8.59 9.98 -22.42
C PRO A 40 9.96 9.54 -22.93
N ARG A 41 9.95 8.74 -24.00
CA ARG A 41 11.17 8.37 -24.72
C ARG A 41 11.68 9.58 -25.49
N SER A 42 13.00 9.63 -25.70
CA SER A 42 13.57 10.61 -26.62
C SER A 42 13.25 10.24 -28.07
N TYR A 43 13.27 11.21 -28.99
CA TYR A 43 13.01 10.97 -30.41
C TYR A 43 13.93 9.89 -31.01
N ILE A 44 15.19 9.85 -30.57
CA ILE A 44 16.18 8.87 -31.02
C ILE A 44 15.81 7.46 -30.54
N GLU A 45 15.34 7.32 -29.30
CA GLU A 45 14.90 6.03 -28.76
C GLU A 45 13.67 5.48 -29.49
N GLU A 46 12.72 6.35 -29.87
CA GLU A 46 11.54 5.95 -30.64
C GLU A 46 11.90 5.43 -32.04
N GLN A 47 12.97 5.94 -32.64
CA GLN A 47 13.46 5.51 -33.95
C GLN A 47 14.28 4.22 -33.89
N MET A 48 15.13 4.08 -32.86
CA MET A 48 16.03 2.94 -32.71
C MET A 48 15.31 1.69 -32.17
N GLU A 49 14.26 1.88 -31.36
CA GLU A 49 13.47 0.79 -30.79
C GLU A 49 11.97 1.02 -31.06
N PRO A 50 11.50 0.72 -32.29
CA PRO A 50 10.10 0.92 -32.65
C PRO A 50 9.20 0.05 -31.78
N VAL A 51 8.13 0.65 -31.27
CA VAL A 51 7.16 -0.04 -30.41
C VAL A 51 6.46 -1.13 -31.21
N ASN A 52 6.62 -2.38 -30.80
CA ASN A 52 5.84 -3.49 -31.36
C ASN A 52 4.40 -3.42 -30.86
N LEU A 53 3.53 -2.78 -31.63
CA LEU A 53 2.12 -2.55 -31.30
C LEU A 53 1.35 -3.85 -31.06
N GLN A 54 1.67 -4.91 -31.81
CA GLN A 54 0.99 -6.19 -31.70
C GLN A 54 1.33 -6.89 -30.38
N LYS A 55 2.61 -6.87 -30.00
CA LYS A 55 3.05 -7.35 -28.69
C LYS A 55 2.46 -6.51 -27.55
N SER A 56 2.47 -5.19 -27.69
CA SER A 56 1.89 -4.26 -26.71
C SER A 56 0.41 -4.56 -26.46
N PHE A 57 -0.37 -4.76 -27.53
CA PHE A 57 -1.78 -5.13 -27.44
C PHE A 57 -1.99 -6.51 -26.81
N SER A 58 -1.20 -7.51 -27.22
CA SER A 58 -1.28 -8.88 -26.67
C SER A 58 -0.96 -8.92 -25.17
N ASP A 59 0.07 -8.19 -24.76
CA ASP A 59 0.52 -8.10 -23.37
C ASP A 59 -0.56 -7.50 -22.44
N MET A 60 -1.48 -6.66 -22.95
CA MET A 60 -2.58 -6.13 -22.13
C MET A 60 -3.56 -7.20 -21.63
N PHE A 61 -3.69 -8.32 -22.35
CA PHE A 61 -4.66 -9.38 -22.05
C PHE A 61 -4.01 -10.68 -21.56
N GLN A 62 -2.76 -10.92 -21.94
CA GLN A 62 -2.06 -12.18 -21.68
C GLN A 62 -1.03 -12.09 -20.56
N LYS A 63 -0.53 -10.89 -20.27
CA LYS A 63 0.44 -10.72 -19.19
C LYS A 63 -0.28 -10.85 -17.85
N ASP A 64 0.23 -11.72 -16.98
CA ASP A 64 -0.25 -11.84 -15.60
C ASP A 64 -0.28 -10.45 -14.97
N ASN A 65 -1.50 -9.95 -14.78
CA ASN A 65 -1.73 -8.67 -14.18
C ASN A 65 -1.54 -8.88 -12.68
N ILE A 66 -0.50 -8.28 -12.09
CA ILE A 66 -0.28 -8.29 -10.62
C ILE A 66 -1.48 -7.74 -9.83
N PHE A 67 -2.46 -7.14 -10.51
CA PHE A 67 -3.71 -6.60 -9.98
C PHE A 67 -4.93 -7.53 -10.14
N ILE A 68 -4.86 -8.56 -10.99
CA ILE A 68 -5.87 -9.62 -11.02
C ILE A 68 -5.38 -10.66 -10.02
N GLY A 69 -5.86 -10.55 -8.79
CA GLY A 69 -5.48 -11.45 -7.70
C GLY A 69 -5.58 -12.91 -8.16
N ARG A 70 -4.54 -13.70 -7.86
CA ARG A 70 -4.66 -15.17 -7.89
C ARG A 70 -5.82 -15.53 -6.96
N ASN A 71 -6.87 -16.12 -7.53
CA ASN A 71 -7.91 -16.82 -6.77
C ASN A 71 -7.28 -17.88 -5.87
#